data_AF-A0A1H9VNT4-F1
#
_entry.id   AF-A0A1H9VNT4-F1
#
_cell.length_a   1.000
_cell.length_b   1.000
_cell.length_c   1.000
_cell.angle_alpha   90.00
_cell.angle_beta   90.00
_cell.angle_gamma   90.00
#
_symmetry.space_group_name_H-M   'P 1'
#
loop_
_entity.id
_entity.type
_entity.pdbx_description
1 polymer ?
#
loop_
_entity_poly.entity_id
_entity_poly.type
_entity_poly.pdbx_seq_one_letter_code
_entity_poly.pdbx_strand_id
1 'polypeptide(L)'
;MTTKQPSSTPAVPRTRPPCLSGGPPVDVRGWRRCRLLEYGFPPELAERLAGQRTDLHALLQLVDRGCPPELAAQILSPLDDPLSPPDEVG
;
A
#
# COMPACT_ATOMS: atom_id res chain seq x y z
N MET A 1 -1.02 10.25 -50.78
CA MET A 1 -1.45 11.07 -49.63
C MET A 1 -1.73 10.09 -48.49
N THR A 2 -0.76 9.86 -47.61
CA THR A 2 -0.83 8.84 -46.55
C THR A 2 -0.98 9.55 -45.21
N THR A 3 -2.14 9.43 -44.57
CA THR A 3 -2.32 9.84 -43.17
C THR A 3 -2.18 8.59 -42.31
N LYS A 4 -1.02 8.50 -41.67
CA LYS A 4 -0.61 7.46 -40.72
C LYS A 4 -1.32 7.77 -39.39
N GLN A 5 -2.36 7.00 -39.05
CA GLN A 5 -2.98 7.07 -37.73
C GLN A 5 -1.96 6.67 -36.64
N PRO A 6 -1.86 7.38 -35.51
CA PRO A 6 -1.13 6.89 -34.36
C PRO A 6 -1.98 5.82 -33.66
N SER A 7 -1.40 4.63 -33.52
CA SER A 7 -1.99 3.51 -32.77
C SER A 7 -2.22 3.92 -31.32
N SER A 8 -3.50 4.04 -30.94
CA SER A 8 -3.90 4.16 -29.55
C SER A 8 -3.77 2.80 -28.89
N THR A 9 -2.80 2.66 -27.99
CA THR A 9 -2.67 1.50 -27.10
C THR A 9 -3.96 1.36 -26.28
N PRO A 10 -4.58 0.17 -26.19
CA PRO A 10 -5.69 -0.01 -25.26
C PRO A 10 -5.15 0.13 -23.84
N ALA A 11 -5.55 1.21 -23.15
CA ALA A 11 -5.39 1.34 -21.72
C ALA A 11 -6.16 0.19 -21.07
N VAL A 12 -5.42 -0.77 -20.50
CA VAL A 12 -5.99 -1.89 -19.76
C VAL A 12 -6.91 -1.30 -18.69
N PRO A 13 -8.19 -1.71 -18.59
CA PRO A 13 -9.03 -1.22 -17.52
C PRO A 13 -8.40 -1.67 -16.19
N ARG A 14 -7.89 -0.71 -15.39
CA ARG A 14 -7.31 -0.94 -14.06
C ARG A 14 -8.39 -1.29 -13.02
N THR A 15 -9.53 -1.82 -13.43
CA THR A 15 -10.51 -2.40 -12.52
C THR A 15 -9.97 -3.73 -12.03
N ARG A 16 -8.96 -3.66 -11.12
CA ARG A 16 -8.69 -4.75 -10.19
C ARG A 16 -10.03 -5.05 -9.54
N PRO A 17 -10.52 -6.31 -9.58
CA PRO A 17 -11.74 -6.63 -8.87
C PRO A 17 -11.55 -6.21 -7.42
N PRO A 18 -12.48 -5.44 -6.83
CA PRO A 18 -12.44 -5.22 -5.40
C PRO A 18 -12.40 -6.60 -4.75
N CYS A 19 -11.50 -6.79 -3.79
CA CYS A 19 -11.53 -8.02 -3.01
C CYS A 19 -12.84 -8.02 -2.21
N LEU A 20 -13.90 -8.53 -2.82
CA LEU A 20 -15.24 -8.58 -2.25
C LEU A 20 -15.27 -9.68 -1.18
N SER A 21 -14.73 -9.38 0.00
CA SER A 21 -15.16 -10.05 1.22
C SER A 21 -16.30 -9.22 1.80
N GLY A 22 -17.51 -9.46 1.29
CA GLY A 22 -18.75 -8.82 1.73
C GLY A 22 -19.25 -9.28 3.11
N GLY A 23 -18.37 -9.52 4.08
CA GLY A 23 -18.74 -10.02 5.41
C GLY A 23 -17.79 -9.56 6.52
N PRO A 24 -18.25 -9.56 7.80
CA PRO A 24 -17.43 -9.15 8.93
C PRO A 24 -16.12 -9.97 9.00
N PRO A 25 -14.96 -9.35 9.26
CA PRO A 25 -13.67 -9.98 8.98
C PRO A 25 -13.34 -11.03 10.05
N VAL A 26 -13.35 -12.30 9.64
CA VAL A 26 -12.51 -13.31 10.31
C VAL A 26 -11.03 -13.12 9.95
N ASP A 27 -10.71 -12.37 8.88
CA ASP A 27 -9.33 -12.11 8.43
C ASP A 27 -9.07 -10.63 8.10
N VAL A 28 -8.73 -9.84 9.14
CA VAL A 28 -8.33 -8.43 9.01
C VAL A 28 -7.07 -8.28 8.14
N ARG A 29 -6.16 -9.26 8.16
CA ARG A 29 -4.93 -9.23 7.36
C ARG A 29 -5.25 -9.33 5.87
N GLY A 30 -6.13 -10.26 5.49
CA GLY A 30 -6.63 -10.40 4.13
C GLY A 30 -7.28 -9.11 3.62
N TRP A 31 -8.14 -8.49 4.44
CA TRP A 31 -8.75 -7.19 4.11
C TRP A 31 -7.72 -6.09 3.89
N ARG A 32 -6.71 -5.97 4.77
CA ARG A 32 -5.64 -4.97 4.64
C ARG A 32 -4.81 -5.15 3.38
N ARG A 33 -4.37 -6.37 3.10
CA ARG A 33 -3.61 -6.68 1.87
C ARG A 33 -4.40 -6.24 0.64
N CYS A 34 -5.67 -6.60 0.59
CA CYS A 34 -6.55 -6.25 -0.50
C CYS A 34 -6.69 -4.74 -0.70
N ARG A 35 -6.91 -3.98 0.37
CA ARG A 35 -6.94 -2.51 0.29
C ARG A 35 -5.65 -1.92 -0.29
N LEU A 36 -4.50 -2.44 0.10
CA LEU A 36 -3.21 -2.00 -0.43
C LEU A 36 -3.08 -2.31 -1.93
N LEU A 37 -3.51 -3.49 -2.36
CA LEU A 37 -3.53 -3.85 -3.79
C LEU A 37 -4.43 -2.89 -4.59
N GLU A 38 -5.62 -2.54 -4.11
CA GLU A 38 -6.51 -1.60 -4.81
C GLU A 38 -5.85 -0.23 -5.06
N TYR A 39 -5.05 0.25 -4.10
CA TYR A 39 -4.29 1.51 -4.22
C TYR A 39 -3.00 1.41 -5.05
N GLY A 40 -2.71 0.24 -5.63
CA GLY A 40 -1.57 0.06 -6.52
C GLY A 40 -0.28 -0.34 -5.81
N PHE A 41 -0.33 -0.78 -4.56
CA PHE A 41 0.84 -1.34 -3.89
C PHE A 41 1.28 -2.64 -4.61
N PRO A 42 2.60 -2.89 -4.69
CA PRO A 42 3.11 -4.17 -5.16
C PRO A 42 2.72 -5.30 -4.20
N PRO A 43 2.49 -6.53 -4.71
CA PRO A 43 1.89 -7.61 -3.92
C PRO A 43 2.73 -8.05 -2.72
N GLU A 44 4.05 -8.08 -2.87
CA GLU A 44 4.99 -8.39 -1.79
C GLU A 44 4.93 -7.35 -0.67
N LEU A 45 4.89 -6.06 -1.02
CA LEU A 45 4.80 -4.97 -0.06
C LEU A 45 3.44 -4.96 0.65
N ALA A 46 2.36 -5.21 -0.10
CA ALA A 46 1.02 -5.31 0.45
C ALA A 46 0.89 -6.44 1.49
N GLU A 47 1.49 -7.60 1.23
CA GLU A 47 1.53 -8.72 2.18
C GLU A 47 2.32 -8.41 3.45
N ARG A 48 3.47 -7.75 3.32
CA ARG A 48 4.28 -7.32 4.46
C ARG A 48 3.53 -6.32 5.33
N LEU A 49 3.00 -5.25 4.73
CA LEU A 49 2.28 -4.18 5.43
C LEU A 49 0.98 -4.68 6.07
N ALA A 50 0.29 -5.64 5.45
CA ALA A 50 -0.91 -6.23 6.02
C ALA A 50 -0.67 -6.90 7.39
N GLY A 51 0.53 -7.45 7.61
CA GLY A 51 0.94 -8.07 8.87
C GLY A 51 1.51 -7.09 9.91
N GLN A 52 1.82 -5.85 9.54
CA GLN A 52 2.41 -4.85 10.43
C GLN A 52 1.35 -3.99 11.13
N ARG A 53 1.68 -3.40 12.28
CA ARG A 53 0.81 -2.44 12.99
C ARG A 53 0.86 -1.02 12.40
N THR A 54 1.08 -0.89 11.10
CA THR A 54 1.12 0.40 10.40
C THR A 54 -0.28 0.99 10.24
N ASP A 55 -0.43 2.30 10.39
CA ASP A 55 -1.69 2.98 10.12
C ASP A 55 -2.00 2.91 8.61
N LEU A 56 -2.97 2.07 8.24
CA LEU A 56 -3.37 1.88 6.85
C LEU A 56 -3.95 3.17 6.27
N HIS A 57 -4.71 3.92 7.06
CA HIS A 57 -5.36 5.13 6.59
C HIS A 57 -4.32 6.22 6.25
N ALA A 58 -3.33 6.42 7.12
CA ALA A 58 -2.22 7.33 6.88
C ALA A 58 -1.41 6.93 5.63
N LEU A 59 -1.18 5.64 5.43
CA LEU A 59 -0.44 5.12 4.29
C LEU A 59 -1.18 5.40 2.96
N LEU A 60 -2.48 5.16 2.94
CA LEU A 60 -3.32 5.44 1.77
C LEU A 60 -3.40 6.95 1.47
N GLN A 61 -3.46 7.81 2.49
CA GLN A 61 -3.42 9.26 2.32
C GLN A 61 -2.11 9.75 1.68
N LEU A 62 -0.97 9.16 2.02
CA LEU A 62 0.30 9.52 1.38
C LEU A 62 0.27 9.18 -0.12
N VAL A 63 -0.23 8.00 -0.47
CA VAL A 63 -0.33 7.57 -1.86
C VAL A 63 -1.35 8.41 -2.65
N ASP A 64 -2.47 8.78 -2.04
CA ASP A 64 -3.46 9.67 -2.64
C ASP A 64 -2.87 11.05 -2.98
N ARG A 65 -1.93 11.55 -2.16
CA ARG A 65 -1.16 12.78 -2.43
C ARG A 65 -0.07 12.63 -3.49
N GLY A 66 0.12 11.43 -4.05
CA GLY A 66 1.14 11.15 -5.07
C GLY A 66 2.47 10.63 -4.52
N CYS A 67 2.56 10.30 -3.23
CA CYS A 67 3.75 9.64 -2.69
C CYS A 67 3.83 8.20 -3.22
N PRO A 68 5.00 7.73 -3.70
CA PRO A 68 5.15 6.34 -4.09
C PRO A 68 4.95 5.41 -2.88
N PRO A 69 4.35 4.22 -3.08
CA PRO A 69 3.95 3.30 -2.00
C PRO A 69 5.13 2.80 -1.16
N GLU A 70 6.29 2.60 -1.77
CA GLU A 70 7.52 2.19 -1.06
C GLU A 70 8.04 3.29 -0.14
N LEU A 71 7.93 4.55 -0.55
CA LEU A 71 8.31 5.70 0.27
C LEU A 71 7.30 5.93 1.39
N ALA A 72 6.00 5.81 1.10
CA ALA A 72 4.96 5.93 2.12
C ALA A 72 5.13 4.89 3.26
N ALA A 73 5.50 3.66 2.90
CA ALA A 73 5.79 2.60 3.86
C ALA A 73 7.03 2.88 4.72
N GLN A 74 8.02 3.59 4.18
CA GLN A 74 9.21 4.01 4.93
C GLN A 74 8.88 5.17 5.88
N ILE A 75 8.11 6.16 5.42
CA ILE A 75 7.68 7.31 6.24
C ILE A 75 6.90 6.84 7.47
N LEU A 76 6.05 5.82 7.31
CA LEU A 76 5.24 5.26 8.39
C LEU A 76 5.85 4.03 9.06
N SER A 77 7.08 3.64 8.69
CA SER A 77 7.78 2.63 9.48
C SER A 77 8.05 3.22 10.85
N PRO A 78 7.82 2.46 11.94
CA PRO A 78 8.36 2.85 13.21
C PRO A 78 9.88 2.98 13.02
N LEU A 79 10.42 4.17 13.30
CA LEU A 79 11.84 4.33 13.55
C LEU A 79 12.13 3.37 14.70
N ASP A 80 12.90 2.32 14.43
CA ASP A 80 13.61 1.63 15.50
C ASP A 80 14.42 2.74 16.16
N ASP A 81 14.01 3.15 17.35
CA ASP A 81 14.63 4.26 18.07
C ASP A 81 15.78 3.63 18.86
N PRO A 82 17.04 3.64 18.36
CA PRO A 82 18.17 3.09 19.11
C PRO A 82 18.52 3.94 20.35
N LEU A 83 17.74 4.99 20.66
CA LEU A 83 17.95 5.91 21.77
C LEU A 83 17.22 5.50 23.07
N SER A 84 16.90 4.22 23.26
CA SER A 84 16.80 3.73 24.64
C SER A 84 18.22 3.46 25.14
N PRO A 85 18.86 4.37 25.91
CA PRO A 85 20.14 4.04 26.53
C PRO A 85 19.95 2.78 27.38
N PRO A 86 20.83 1.76 27.28
CA PRO A 86 20.96 0.82 28.36
C PRO A 86 21.50 1.58 29.57
N ASP A 87 20.83 1.43 30.72
CA ASP A 87 21.21 1.89 32.06
C ASP A 87 20.99 3.39 32.40
N GLU A 88 19.99 3.65 33.25
CA GLU A 88 20.22 4.46 34.46
C GLU A 88 19.56 3.72 35.63
N VAL A 89 20.44 3.27 36.52
CA VAL A 89 20.16 2.53 37.76
C VAL A 89 19.77 3.53 38.85
N GLY A 90 18.77 3.19 39.65
CA GLY A 90 18.41 3.89 40.88
C GLY A 90 17.74 2.96 41.88
#